data_AF-A0A8U0W389-F1
#
_entry.id   AF-A0A8U0W389-F1
#
_cell.length_a   1.000
_cell.length_b   1.000
_cell.length_c   1.000
_cell.angle_alpha   90.00
_cell.angle_beta   90.00
_cell.angle_gamma   90.00
#
_symmetry.space_group_name_H-M   'P 1'
#
loop_
_entity.id
_entity.type
_entity.pdbx_description
1 polymer ?
#
loop_
_entity_poly.entity_id
_entity_poly.type
_entity_poly.pdbx_seq_one_letter_code
_entity_poly.pdbx_strand_id
1 'polypeptide(L)'
;MGATTNIDDSDLDWAQNLANKTGSPEAAIRLLLTICAGYPIALIYRGFIRSIPIFNVHHLFFALTGSGLCYFNYGVDTYHSLVAICTSYILMHLFYKSSTYLIATNFTFHMGYLLTGYYFTESSDYDILWTMPHCVLVLRMIGFAFDVADGQKPHDKLSKDQRECALRELPTLLELLAFSYFPASFLVGPQFPFRRYRRFINREFMQYKGSVQEGMKRLTLGLIYLGIRQMGTMMLPDDYFLTDAYANQTFLRKIFYMGLWGKFSLYKYISCWLMTEGALMCLGFTYNGDALDGKPDWYGCSNVKLLHLETGTCMQHYVQSFNVNTNLWVAQYIYKRLKFLNNRTISYGGALGFLAVWHGFHSGYYMSFLLEYIVVTAEKQIEEVYIKSVIPHMGSVVKSSWYSYLKLIALKFYNIVFMGFCLTPFIFLSYERWIQVFKFVDYYGFIWLSGWLIFYFVYQYLHTDNTKKSGHSVRKDEVFSKATDLSPTVGAARYDKNSIAVDANFSQATDLSPTFQSNKKNN
;
A
#
# COMPACT_ATOMS: atom_id res chain seq x y z
N MET A 1 -32.65 20.27 8.54
CA MET A 1 -33.18 21.17 7.48
C MET A 1 -32.08 21.33 6.46
N GLY A 2 -32.28 20.75 5.28
CA GLY A 2 -31.27 20.69 4.23
C GLY A 2 -31.09 22.06 3.58
N ALA A 3 -29.85 22.53 3.56
CA ALA A 3 -29.40 23.55 2.65
C ALA A 3 -28.41 22.87 1.69
N THR A 4 -28.94 22.33 0.60
CA THR A 4 -28.16 22.01 -0.59
C THR A 4 -27.70 23.35 -1.17
N THR A 5 -26.46 23.75 -0.90
CA THR A 5 -25.83 24.84 -1.62
C THR A 5 -25.52 24.34 -3.02
N ASN A 6 -26.39 24.69 -3.97
CA ASN A 6 -26.10 24.62 -5.40
C ASN A 6 -24.84 25.44 -5.66
N ILE A 7 -23.75 24.76 -5.93
CA ILE A 7 -22.66 25.31 -6.72
C ILE A 7 -23.28 25.51 -8.11
N ASP A 8 -23.17 26.72 -8.68
CA ASP A 8 -23.71 27.01 -10.02
C ASP A 8 -23.28 25.92 -11.02
N ASP A 9 -24.27 25.18 -11.55
CA ASP A 9 -24.10 24.06 -12.50
C ASP A 9 -23.47 24.50 -13.85
N SER A 10 -23.21 25.79 -14.06
CA SER A 10 -22.72 26.33 -15.34
C SER A 10 -21.19 26.23 -15.53
N ASP A 11 -20.39 26.13 -14.47
CA ASP A 11 -18.91 26.23 -14.58
C ASP A 11 -18.19 24.87 -14.70
N LEU A 12 -18.91 23.75 -14.57
CA LEU A 12 -18.38 22.37 -14.66
C LEU A 12 -18.85 21.60 -15.92
N ASP A 13 -19.56 22.27 -16.83
CA ASP A 13 -20.12 21.66 -18.05
C ASP A 13 -19.06 20.93 -18.89
N TRP A 14 -17.80 21.38 -18.91
CA TRP A 14 -16.74 20.72 -19.68
C TRP A 14 -16.28 19.37 -19.10
N ALA A 15 -16.24 19.23 -17.77
CA ALA A 15 -15.81 17.98 -17.11
C ALA A 15 -16.89 16.91 -17.26
N GLN A 16 -18.16 17.32 -17.09
CA GLN A 16 -19.31 16.48 -17.37
C GLN A 16 -19.40 16.10 -18.85
N ASN A 17 -19.13 17.04 -19.77
CA ASN A 17 -19.07 16.75 -21.20
C ASN A 17 -17.94 15.77 -21.56
N LEU A 18 -16.78 15.86 -20.92
CA LEU A 18 -15.69 14.90 -21.12
C LEU A 18 -16.05 13.53 -20.56
N ALA A 19 -16.63 13.48 -19.36
CA ALA A 19 -17.14 12.26 -18.72
C ALA A 19 -18.16 11.54 -19.61
N ASN A 20 -19.12 12.28 -20.19
CA ASN A 20 -20.11 11.75 -21.12
C ASN A 20 -19.46 11.18 -22.39
N LYS A 21 -18.43 11.84 -22.93
CA LYS A 21 -17.69 11.37 -24.13
C LYS A 21 -16.85 10.12 -23.87
N THR A 22 -16.31 9.97 -22.67
CA THR A 22 -15.46 8.82 -22.30
C THR A 22 -16.23 7.68 -21.64
N GLY A 23 -17.52 7.87 -21.33
CA GLY A 23 -18.32 6.90 -20.57
C GLY A 23 -17.77 6.67 -19.17
N SER A 24 -17.14 7.68 -18.56
CA SER A 24 -16.52 7.60 -17.24
C SER A 24 -17.23 8.51 -16.24
N PRO A 25 -17.29 8.19 -14.94
CA PRO A 25 -17.84 9.10 -13.94
C PRO A 25 -17.07 10.42 -13.89
N GLU A 26 -17.77 11.54 -13.72
CA GLU A 26 -17.17 12.88 -13.63
C GLU A 26 -16.09 12.96 -12.54
N ALA A 27 -16.37 12.38 -11.37
CA ALA A 27 -15.42 12.31 -10.27
C ALA A 27 -14.11 11.58 -10.63
N ALA A 28 -14.16 10.56 -11.50
CA ALA A 28 -12.97 9.87 -11.98
C ALA A 28 -12.13 10.75 -12.93
N ILE A 29 -12.78 11.59 -13.74
CA ILE A 29 -12.12 12.57 -14.60
C ILE A 29 -11.44 13.65 -13.75
N ARG A 30 -12.15 14.23 -12.76
CA ARG A 30 -11.57 15.21 -11.83
C ARG A 30 -10.35 14.63 -11.08
N LEU A 31 -10.45 13.38 -10.62
CA LEU A 31 -9.35 12.67 -9.98
C LEU A 31 -8.13 12.55 -10.90
N LEU A 32 -8.32 12.09 -12.14
CA LEU A 32 -7.24 11.91 -13.10
C LEU A 32 -6.56 13.24 -13.45
N LEU A 33 -7.35 14.29 -13.70
CA LEU A 33 -6.84 15.64 -13.96
C LEU A 33 -6.00 16.15 -12.79
N THR A 34 -6.42 15.85 -11.57
CA THR A 34 -5.70 16.27 -10.36
C THR A 34 -4.37 15.55 -10.21
N ILE A 35 -4.33 14.24 -10.49
CA ILE A 35 -3.07 13.48 -10.55
C ILE A 35 -2.13 14.07 -11.61
N CYS A 36 -2.67 14.39 -12.80
CA CYS A 36 -1.91 15.01 -13.88
C CYS A 36 -1.43 16.44 -13.53
N ALA A 37 -2.20 17.20 -12.76
CA ALA A 37 -1.82 18.54 -12.29
C ALA A 37 -0.56 18.52 -11.40
N GLY A 38 -0.23 17.38 -10.79
CA GLY A 38 1.03 17.20 -10.06
C GLY A 38 2.28 17.47 -10.90
N TYR A 39 2.24 17.23 -12.22
CA TYR A 39 3.38 17.43 -13.13
C TYR A 39 3.69 18.92 -13.36
N PRO A 40 2.75 19.77 -13.82
CA PRO A 40 3.01 21.21 -13.94
C PRO A 40 3.32 21.86 -12.59
N ILE A 41 2.65 21.45 -11.49
CA ILE A 41 2.98 21.93 -10.14
C ILE A 41 4.44 21.62 -9.78
N ALA A 42 4.91 20.40 -10.06
CA ALA A 42 6.29 20.01 -9.84
C ALA A 42 7.28 20.85 -10.65
N LEU A 43 6.97 21.14 -11.91
CA LEU A 43 7.80 21.97 -12.78
C LEU A 43 7.81 23.44 -12.35
N ILE A 44 6.67 24.00 -11.95
CA ILE A 44 6.56 25.36 -11.41
C ILE A 44 7.38 25.49 -10.12
N TYR A 45 7.23 24.53 -9.20
CA TYR A 45 8.02 24.53 -7.97
C TYR A 45 9.53 24.52 -8.28
N ARG A 46 9.97 23.67 -9.21
CA ARG A 46 11.37 23.57 -9.61
C ARG A 46 11.90 24.82 -10.30
N GLY A 47 11.10 25.42 -11.18
CA GLY A 47 11.50 26.57 -11.98
C GLY A 47 11.55 27.88 -11.19
N PHE A 48 10.60 28.07 -10.26
CA PHE A 48 10.37 29.39 -9.64
C PHE A 48 10.48 29.38 -8.11
N ILE A 49 9.87 28.41 -7.44
CA ILE A 49 9.77 28.43 -5.97
C ILE A 49 11.04 27.91 -5.30
N ARG A 50 11.66 26.88 -5.90
CA ARG A 50 12.79 26.15 -5.33
C ARG A 50 14.00 27.04 -5.00
N SER A 51 14.25 28.08 -5.80
CA SER A 51 15.39 28.99 -5.63
C SER A 51 15.19 29.97 -4.48
N ILE A 52 13.95 30.21 -4.06
CA ILE A 52 13.61 31.16 -2.99
C ILE A 52 14.14 30.61 -1.65
N PRO A 53 14.91 31.39 -0.86
CA PRO A 53 15.51 30.90 0.39
C PRO A 53 14.52 30.84 1.57
N ILE A 54 13.30 31.36 1.41
CA ILE A 54 12.32 31.51 2.48
C ILE A 54 11.46 30.25 2.57
N PHE A 55 11.70 29.38 3.57
CA PHE A 55 10.99 28.10 3.75
C PHE A 55 9.46 28.22 3.78
N ASN A 56 8.92 29.28 4.39
CA ASN A 56 7.47 29.53 4.44
C ASN A 56 6.83 29.66 3.06
N VAL A 57 7.57 30.15 2.04
CA VAL A 57 7.05 30.23 0.67
C VAL A 57 6.83 28.83 0.08
N HIS A 58 7.70 27.87 0.41
CA HIS A 58 7.55 26.49 -0.04
C HIS A 58 6.35 25.82 0.64
N HIS A 59 6.19 26.02 1.96
CA HIS A 59 5.05 25.49 2.69
C HIS A 59 3.73 26.08 2.16
N LEU A 60 3.68 27.40 1.96
CA LEU A 60 2.52 28.09 1.41
C LEU A 60 2.18 27.60 0.00
N PHE A 61 3.19 27.44 -0.87
CA PHE A 61 2.98 26.91 -2.22
C PHE A 61 2.33 25.52 -2.19
N PHE A 62 2.87 24.57 -1.40
CA PHE A 62 2.31 23.22 -1.32
C PHE A 62 0.94 23.19 -0.66
N ALA A 63 0.75 23.95 0.41
CA ALA A 63 -0.55 24.04 1.09
C ALA A 63 -1.63 24.57 0.14
N LEU A 64 -1.40 25.70 -0.54
CA LEU A 64 -2.38 26.32 -1.44
C LEU A 64 -2.67 25.47 -2.67
N THR A 65 -1.62 24.95 -3.32
CA THR A 65 -1.81 24.14 -4.52
C THR A 65 -2.55 22.84 -4.19
N GLY A 66 -2.17 22.14 -3.13
CA GLY A 66 -2.82 20.88 -2.78
C GLY A 66 -4.21 21.05 -2.17
N SER A 67 -4.45 22.07 -1.34
CA SER A 67 -5.80 22.35 -0.85
C SER A 67 -6.72 22.83 -1.97
N GLY A 68 -6.19 23.59 -2.94
CA GLY A 68 -6.91 23.96 -4.16
C GLY A 68 -7.28 22.76 -5.01
N LEU A 69 -6.38 21.80 -5.19
CA LEU A 69 -6.67 20.52 -5.84
C LEU A 69 -7.70 19.68 -5.06
N CYS A 70 -7.67 19.71 -3.73
CA CYS A 70 -8.67 19.04 -2.90
C CYS A 70 -10.06 19.67 -3.11
N TYR A 71 -10.13 21.00 -3.07
CA TYR A 71 -11.34 21.77 -3.36
C TYR A 71 -11.87 21.53 -4.78
N PHE A 72 -11.00 21.40 -5.77
CA PHE A 72 -11.40 21.06 -7.13
C PHE A 72 -12.11 19.70 -7.23
N ASN A 73 -11.72 18.70 -6.42
CA ASN A 73 -12.35 17.37 -6.47
C ASN A 73 -13.64 17.27 -5.66
N TYR A 74 -13.66 17.92 -4.50
CA TYR A 74 -14.66 17.68 -3.45
C TYR A 74 -15.43 18.93 -3.02
N GLY A 75 -15.13 20.10 -3.60
CA GLY A 75 -15.76 21.36 -3.26
C GLY A 75 -15.71 21.66 -1.77
N VAL A 76 -16.86 22.01 -1.21
CA VAL A 76 -17.01 22.38 0.21
C VAL A 76 -16.56 21.26 1.14
N ASP A 77 -16.76 19.99 0.79
CA ASP A 77 -16.40 18.82 1.61
C ASP A 77 -14.90 18.74 1.95
N THR A 78 -14.06 19.55 1.30
CA THR A 78 -12.66 19.78 1.69
C THR A 78 -12.54 20.14 3.19
N TYR A 79 -13.56 20.77 3.79
CA TYR A 79 -13.56 21.11 5.22
C TYR A 79 -13.30 19.89 6.12
N HIS A 80 -13.74 18.68 5.73
CA HIS A 80 -13.50 17.45 6.50
C HIS A 80 -12.01 17.20 6.72
N SER A 81 -11.21 17.34 5.66
CA SER A 81 -9.76 17.19 5.74
C SER A 81 -9.11 18.31 6.56
N LEU A 82 -9.61 19.54 6.47
CA LEU A 82 -9.12 20.67 7.26
C LEU A 82 -9.38 20.47 8.76
N VAL A 83 -10.59 20.04 9.14
CA VAL A 83 -10.94 19.72 10.53
C VAL A 83 -10.00 18.65 11.10
N ALA A 84 -9.71 17.61 10.31
CA ALA A 84 -8.77 16.57 10.72
C ALA A 84 -7.35 17.11 10.97
N ILE A 85 -6.83 17.96 10.08
CA ILE A 85 -5.50 18.56 10.21
C ILE A 85 -5.43 19.49 11.42
N CYS A 86 -6.42 20.38 11.58
CA CYS A 86 -6.50 21.30 12.71
C CYS A 86 -6.62 20.56 14.05
N THR A 87 -7.39 19.48 14.09
CA THR A 87 -7.53 18.67 15.31
C THR A 87 -6.21 18.01 15.68
N SER A 88 -5.50 17.40 14.73
CA SER A 88 -4.14 16.88 14.99
C SER A 88 -3.22 17.95 15.55
N TYR A 89 -3.20 19.14 14.93
CA TYR A 89 -2.37 20.25 15.38
C TYR A 89 -2.65 20.63 16.84
N ILE A 90 -3.93 20.79 17.19
CA ILE A 90 -4.36 21.12 18.56
C ILE A 90 -3.96 20.01 19.53
N LEU A 91 -4.26 18.74 19.21
CA LEU A 91 -3.93 17.60 20.07
C LEU A 91 -2.42 17.48 20.33
N MET A 92 -1.58 17.70 19.31
CA MET A 92 -0.12 17.68 19.47
C MET A 92 0.36 18.73 20.50
N HIS A 93 -0.26 19.91 20.55
CA HIS A 93 0.13 20.97 21.48
C HIS A 93 -0.45 20.74 22.88
N LEU A 94 -1.70 20.27 22.98
CA LEU A 94 -2.36 20.00 24.26
C LEU A 94 -1.73 18.81 24.99
N PHE A 95 -1.49 17.70 24.28
CA PHE A 95 -0.98 16.46 24.85
C PHE A 95 0.49 16.21 24.55
N TYR A 96 1.25 17.24 24.15
CA TYR A 96 2.68 17.10 23.86
C TYR A 96 3.40 16.36 24.98
N LYS A 97 3.25 16.75 26.24
CA LYS A 97 3.96 16.11 27.36
C LYS A 97 3.44 14.72 27.73
N SER A 98 2.39 14.21 27.08
CA SER A 98 1.79 12.93 27.41
C SER A 98 1.51 12.08 26.18
N SER A 99 2.54 11.34 25.76
CA SER A 99 2.54 10.49 24.57
C SER A 99 1.35 9.51 24.51
N THR A 100 0.95 8.92 25.64
CA THR A 100 -0.18 7.97 25.67
C THR A 100 -1.51 8.63 25.34
N TYR A 101 -1.82 9.77 25.98
CA TYR A 101 -3.05 10.51 25.66
C TYR A 101 -3.01 11.06 24.24
N LEU A 102 -1.86 11.53 23.79
CA LEU A 102 -1.68 12.03 22.43
C LEU A 102 -2.03 10.95 21.39
N ILE A 103 -1.42 9.77 21.50
CA ILE A 103 -1.67 8.66 20.57
C ILE A 103 -3.12 8.21 20.66
N ALA A 104 -3.64 7.98 21.88
CA ALA A 104 -5.00 7.48 22.07
C ALA A 104 -6.04 8.44 21.51
N THR A 105 -6.00 9.72 21.91
CA THR A 105 -7.01 10.71 21.46
C THR A 105 -6.93 10.97 19.96
N ASN A 106 -5.72 11.11 19.40
CA ASN A 106 -5.55 11.33 17.96
C ASN A 106 -6.00 10.10 17.16
N PHE A 107 -5.61 8.89 17.57
CA PHE A 107 -6.02 7.65 16.90
C PHE A 107 -7.54 7.48 16.92
N THR A 108 -8.16 7.62 18.09
CA THR A 108 -9.62 7.48 18.24
C THR A 108 -10.37 8.52 17.44
N PHE A 109 -9.91 9.79 17.44
CA PHE A 109 -10.53 10.84 16.64
C PHE A 109 -10.47 10.52 15.14
N HIS A 110 -9.28 10.21 14.59
CA HIS A 110 -9.13 10.01 13.15
C HIS A 110 -9.83 8.75 12.64
N MET A 111 -9.73 7.63 13.37
CA MET A 111 -10.49 6.43 13.01
C MET A 111 -11.99 6.66 13.18
N GLY A 112 -12.43 7.30 14.27
CA GLY A 112 -13.84 7.60 14.51
C GLY A 112 -14.43 8.52 13.44
N TYR A 113 -13.69 9.56 13.03
CA TYR A 113 -14.11 10.47 11.96
C TYR A 113 -14.24 9.71 10.64
N LEU A 114 -13.21 8.95 10.25
CA LEU A 114 -13.22 8.20 8.99
C LEU A 114 -14.40 7.22 8.93
N LEU A 115 -14.59 6.43 9.98
CA LEU A 115 -15.68 5.47 10.06
C LEU A 115 -17.04 6.16 10.05
N THR A 116 -17.20 7.28 10.75
CA THR A 116 -18.42 8.07 10.68
C THR A 116 -18.67 8.59 9.26
N GLY A 117 -17.62 9.03 8.56
CA GLY A 117 -17.67 9.40 7.15
C GLY A 117 -18.22 8.26 6.29
N TYR A 118 -17.60 7.08 6.36
CA TYR A 118 -18.10 5.90 5.64
C TYR A 118 -19.55 5.58 5.97
N TYR A 119 -19.93 5.59 7.25
CA TYR A 119 -21.31 5.30 7.65
C TYR A 119 -22.35 6.21 6.96
N PHE A 120 -22.02 7.47 6.71
CA PHE A 120 -22.92 8.43 6.07
C PHE A 120 -22.80 8.49 4.54
N THR A 121 -21.71 8.00 3.95
CA THR A 121 -21.41 8.23 2.53
C THR A 121 -21.17 6.98 1.70
N GLU A 122 -20.86 5.84 2.31
CA GLU A 122 -20.51 4.60 1.63
C GLU A 122 -21.74 3.99 0.93
N SER A 123 -21.66 3.75 -0.39
CA SER A 123 -22.67 3.03 -1.16
C SER A 123 -22.21 1.61 -1.52
N SER A 124 -23.07 0.83 -2.17
CA SER A 124 -22.72 -0.52 -2.62
C SER A 124 -21.73 -0.56 -3.80
N ASP A 125 -21.44 0.60 -4.40
CA ASP A 125 -20.56 0.75 -5.56
C ASP A 125 -19.28 1.53 -5.20
N TYR A 126 -18.33 1.56 -6.13
CA TYR A 126 -17.07 2.26 -5.90
C TYR A 126 -17.23 3.78 -6.04
N ASP A 127 -17.35 4.47 -4.91
CA ASP A 127 -17.54 5.92 -4.87
C ASP A 127 -16.23 6.71 -4.74
N ILE A 128 -16.14 7.84 -5.43
CA ILE A 128 -15.04 8.81 -5.29
C ILE A 128 -15.56 10.01 -4.51
N LEU A 129 -15.52 9.89 -3.18
CA LEU A 129 -16.04 10.88 -2.24
C LEU A 129 -14.91 11.51 -1.42
N TRP A 130 -15.22 12.53 -0.61
CA TRP A 130 -14.24 13.19 0.27
C TRP A 130 -13.55 12.20 1.24
N THR A 131 -14.18 11.07 1.54
CA THR A 131 -13.61 9.99 2.36
C THR A 131 -12.40 9.32 1.72
N MET A 132 -12.27 9.37 0.38
CA MET A 132 -11.19 8.73 -0.38
C MET A 132 -9.80 9.36 -0.11
N PRO A 133 -9.58 10.68 -0.19
CA PRO A 133 -8.33 11.29 0.28
C PRO A 133 -8.27 11.34 1.82
N HIS A 134 -9.42 11.34 2.50
CA HIS A 134 -9.45 11.38 3.96
C HIS A 134 -8.89 10.11 4.58
N CYS A 135 -9.13 8.93 3.99
CA CYS A 135 -8.56 7.68 4.49
C CYS A 135 -7.02 7.69 4.42
N VAL A 136 -6.44 8.29 3.38
CA VAL A 136 -4.99 8.52 3.24
C VAL A 136 -4.49 9.51 4.29
N LEU A 137 -5.23 10.62 4.51
CA LEU A 137 -4.89 11.63 5.50
C LEU A 137 -4.92 11.09 6.93
N VAL A 138 -5.90 10.24 7.27
CA VAL A 138 -6.05 9.64 8.59
C VAL A 138 -4.83 8.81 8.98
N LEU A 139 -4.33 7.95 8.07
CA LEU A 139 -3.08 7.23 8.31
C LEU A 139 -1.91 8.21 8.53
N ARG A 140 -1.82 9.26 7.71
CA ARG A 140 -0.78 10.28 7.81
C ARG A 140 -0.80 10.99 9.17
N MET A 141 -1.99 11.35 9.67
CA MET A 141 -2.16 12.04 10.95
C MET A 141 -1.96 11.11 12.16
N ILE A 142 -2.37 9.85 12.06
CA ILE A 142 -2.09 8.85 13.08
C ILE A 142 -0.58 8.60 13.18
N GLY A 143 0.09 8.37 12.04
CA GLY A 143 1.54 8.18 11.99
C GLY A 143 2.29 9.38 12.55
N PHE A 144 1.86 10.60 12.21
CA PHE A 144 2.42 11.84 12.74
C PHE A 144 2.37 11.92 14.28
N ALA A 145 1.25 11.52 14.90
CA ALA A 145 1.14 11.47 16.37
C ALA A 145 2.12 10.47 17.00
N PHE A 146 2.28 9.30 16.38
CA PHE A 146 3.29 8.33 16.82
C PHE A 146 4.71 8.87 16.69
N ASP A 147 5.02 9.59 15.61
CA ASP A 147 6.34 10.17 15.36
C ASP A 147 6.67 11.27 16.38
N VAL A 148 5.70 12.11 16.75
CA VAL A 148 5.85 13.11 17.84
C VAL A 148 6.07 12.41 19.18
N ALA A 149 5.27 11.39 19.49
CA ALA A 149 5.42 10.63 20.73
C ALA A 149 6.77 9.90 20.84
N ASP A 150 7.28 9.35 19.74
CA ASP A 150 8.60 8.74 19.72
C ASP A 150 9.73 9.77 19.80
N GLY A 151 9.55 10.98 19.27
CA GLY A 151 10.52 12.08 19.39
C GLY A 151 10.80 12.52 20.81
N GLN A 152 9.94 12.16 21.77
CA GLN A 152 10.11 12.46 23.20
C GLN A 152 10.96 11.42 23.92
N LYS A 153 11.24 10.29 23.29
CA LYS A 153 12.04 9.22 23.89
C LYS A 153 13.54 9.48 23.65
N PRO A 154 14.41 9.03 24.58
CA PRO A 154 15.85 8.98 24.35
C PRO A 154 16.21 8.21 23.08
N HIS A 155 17.22 8.68 22.34
CA HIS A 155 17.60 8.14 21.02
C HIS A 155 17.99 6.65 21.07
N ASP A 156 18.64 6.23 22.14
CA ASP A 156 19.07 4.86 22.43
C ASP A 156 17.91 3.88 22.67
N LYS A 157 16.73 4.40 23.05
CA LYS A 157 15.52 3.59 23.27
C LYS A 157 14.66 3.41 22.02
N LEU A 158 15.01 4.08 20.92
CA LEU A 158 14.26 4.01 19.67
C LEU A 158 14.76 2.86 18.78
N SER A 159 13.82 2.13 18.19
CA SER A 159 14.13 1.19 17.12
C SER A 159 14.72 1.92 15.91
N LYS A 160 15.29 1.18 14.95
CA LYS A 160 15.82 1.79 13.72
C LYS A 160 14.75 2.60 12.98
N ASP A 161 13.57 2.00 12.76
CA ASP A 161 12.47 2.66 12.05
C ASP A 161 11.94 3.89 12.80
N GLN A 162 11.86 3.82 14.13
CA GLN A 162 11.44 4.95 14.95
C GLN A 162 12.44 6.09 14.86
N ARG A 163 13.75 5.80 14.86
CA ARG A 163 14.79 6.82 14.66
C ARG A 163 14.68 7.49 13.31
N GLU A 164 14.20 6.80 12.28
CA GLU A 164 14.00 7.35 10.94
C GLU A 164 12.80 8.30 10.86
N CYS A 165 11.79 8.17 11.71
CA CYS A 165 10.55 8.97 11.62
C CYS A 165 10.34 9.96 12.78
N ALA A 166 10.93 9.71 13.96
CA ALA A 166 10.70 10.47 15.19
C ALA A 166 10.88 11.99 15.02
N LEU A 167 9.94 12.74 15.59
CA LEU A 167 9.86 14.20 15.49
C LEU A 167 10.10 14.85 16.86
N ARG A 168 11.27 15.48 17.01
CA ARG A 168 11.65 16.18 18.24
C ARG A 168 11.09 17.59 18.34
N GLU A 169 10.78 18.18 17.20
CA GLU A 169 10.30 19.56 17.09
C GLU A 169 8.95 19.56 16.38
N LEU A 170 7.95 20.16 17.05
CA LEU A 170 6.62 20.31 16.50
C LEU A 170 6.65 21.24 15.26
N PRO A 171 5.90 20.93 14.20
CA PRO A 171 5.77 21.83 13.07
C PRO A 171 4.83 22.99 13.37
N THR A 172 4.99 24.05 12.59
CA THR A 172 3.99 25.10 12.46
C THR A 172 2.71 24.55 11.80
N LEU A 173 1.58 25.25 11.97
CA LEU A 173 0.34 24.86 11.28
C LEU A 173 0.50 24.88 9.76
N LEU A 174 1.27 25.83 9.23
CA LEU A 174 1.56 25.94 7.79
C LEU A 174 2.35 24.75 7.27
N GLU A 175 3.38 24.31 8.00
CA GLU A 175 4.12 23.07 7.69
C GLU A 175 3.20 21.84 7.68
N LEU A 176 2.31 21.73 8.67
CA LEU A 176 1.39 20.59 8.76
C LEU A 176 0.36 20.60 7.63
N LEU A 177 -0.18 21.77 7.26
CA LEU A 177 -1.06 21.93 6.10
C LEU A 177 -0.36 21.51 4.81
N ALA A 178 0.88 21.98 4.61
CA ALA A 178 1.66 21.69 3.42
C ALA A 178 2.06 20.21 3.31
N PHE A 179 2.34 19.56 4.44
CA PHE A 179 2.55 18.11 4.52
C PHE A 179 1.27 17.32 4.21
N SER A 180 0.14 17.78 4.74
CA SER A 180 -1.14 17.08 4.61
C SER A 180 -1.69 17.20 3.19
N TYR A 181 -1.67 18.39 2.62
CA TYR A 181 -2.07 18.68 1.24
C TYR A 181 -0.89 18.61 0.27
N PHE A 182 0.06 17.70 0.45
CA PHE A 182 1.15 17.63 -0.52
C PHE A 182 0.61 17.24 -1.92
N PRO A 183 0.70 18.10 -2.96
CA PRO A 183 -0.20 18.08 -4.12
C PRO A 183 -0.27 16.77 -4.90
N ALA A 184 0.84 16.05 -5.00
CA ALA A 184 0.87 14.79 -5.72
C ALA A 184 0.49 13.58 -4.84
N SER A 185 0.56 13.66 -3.50
CA SER A 185 0.39 12.48 -2.64
C SER A 185 -0.85 12.48 -1.75
N PHE A 186 -1.59 13.58 -1.65
CA PHE A 186 -2.69 13.68 -0.70
C PHE A 186 -3.93 12.87 -1.12
N LEU A 187 -4.16 12.68 -2.42
CA LEU A 187 -5.32 11.97 -2.94
C LEU A 187 -5.20 10.45 -2.76
N VAL A 188 -4.26 9.84 -3.46
CA VAL A 188 -4.13 8.37 -3.59
C VAL A 188 -2.91 7.81 -2.84
N GLY A 189 -2.22 8.63 -2.05
CA GLY A 189 -0.87 8.34 -1.55
C GLY A 189 0.21 8.68 -2.59
N PRO A 190 1.48 8.31 -2.38
CA PRO A 190 2.01 7.42 -1.34
C PRO A 190 1.98 8.02 0.07
N GLN A 191 1.98 7.13 1.06
CA GLN A 191 2.25 7.48 2.45
C GLN A 191 3.73 7.78 2.66
N PHE A 192 4.04 8.77 3.51
CA PHE A 192 5.40 9.05 3.95
C PHE A 192 5.38 9.77 5.30
N PRO A 193 6.44 9.62 6.13
CA PRO A 193 6.53 10.31 7.41
C PRO A 193 6.78 11.80 7.23
N PHE A 194 6.32 12.61 8.19
CA PHE A 194 6.51 14.07 8.18
C PHE A 194 7.98 14.46 8.09
N ARG A 195 8.88 13.69 8.71
CA ARG A 195 10.32 13.97 8.62
C ARG A 195 10.82 13.95 7.18
N ARG A 196 10.31 13.08 6.29
CA ARG A 196 10.68 13.08 4.87
C ARG A 196 10.31 14.40 4.20
N TYR A 197 9.13 14.93 4.53
CA TYR A 197 8.71 16.26 4.08
C TYR A 197 9.68 17.35 4.55
N ARG A 198 10.02 17.37 5.85
CA ARG A 198 10.97 18.35 6.40
C ARG A 198 12.34 18.25 5.76
N ARG A 199 12.87 17.05 5.52
CA ARG A 199 14.16 16.82 4.82
C ARG A 199 14.15 17.36 3.40
N PHE A 200 13.03 17.21 2.68
CA PHE A 200 12.87 17.77 1.34
C PHE A 200 12.89 19.30 1.35
N ILE A 201 12.15 19.94 2.27
CA ILE A 201 12.15 21.41 2.41
C ILE A 201 13.52 21.92 2.87
N ASN A 202 14.17 21.21 3.80
CA ASN A 202 15.52 21.49 4.29
C ASN A 202 16.62 21.17 3.29
N ARG A 203 16.26 20.90 2.04
CA ARG A 203 17.19 20.80 0.93
C ARG A 203 18.14 19.60 0.96
N GLU A 204 17.88 18.59 1.80
CA GLU A 204 18.73 17.39 1.90
C GLU A 204 18.74 16.55 0.62
N PHE A 205 17.69 16.66 -0.21
CA PHE A 205 17.60 15.97 -1.50
C PHE A 205 18.05 16.86 -2.69
N MET A 206 18.51 18.09 -2.43
CA MET A 206 18.68 19.12 -3.48
C MET A 206 19.80 18.87 -4.47
N GLN A 207 20.78 18.05 -4.12
CA GLN A 207 21.87 17.68 -5.03
C GLN A 207 21.32 16.99 -6.30
N TYR A 208 20.10 16.44 -6.23
CA TYR A 208 19.39 15.88 -7.38
C TYR A 208 18.19 16.76 -7.75
N LYS A 209 18.19 17.30 -8.97
CA LYS A 209 17.22 18.32 -9.42
C LYS A 209 15.77 17.79 -9.60
N GLY A 210 15.48 16.55 -9.23
CA GLY A 210 14.30 15.82 -9.70
C GLY A 210 14.53 15.27 -11.10
N SER A 211 13.80 14.21 -11.48
CA SER A 211 13.94 13.57 -12.78
C SER A 211 12.64 13.63 -13.56
N VAL A 212 12.60 14.52 -14.56
CA VAL A 212 11.48 14.58 -15.52
C VAL A 212 11.44 13.30 -16.34
N GLN A 213 12.61 12.77 -16.72
CA GLN A 213 12.70 11.54 -17.50
C GLN A 213 12.09 10.34 -16.77
N GLU A 214 12.46 10.12 -15.49
CA GLU A 214 11.87 9.03 -14.70
C GLU A 214 10.38 9.29 -14.41
N GLY A 215 10.02 10.56 -14.18
CA GLY A 215 8.63 10.95 -14.01
C GLY A 215 7.75 10.63 -15.22
N MET A 216 8.22 10.95 -16.43
CA MET A 216 7.51 10.65 -17.67
C MET A 216 7.47 9.15 -17.97
N LYS A 217 8.50 8.38 -17.60
CA LYS A 217 8.44 6.90 -17.69
C LYS A 217 7.31 6.35 -16.82
N ARG A 218 7.20 6.79 -15.57
CA ARG A 218 6.12 6.38 -14.65
C ARG A 218 4.75 6.86 -15.15
N LEU A 219 4.64 8.08 -15.70
CA LEU A 219 3.42 8.56 -16.37
C LEU A 219 2.97 7.64 -17.49
N THR A 220 3.88 7.35 -18.44
CA THR A 220 3.58 6.49 -19.60
C THR A 220 3.16 5.09 -19.16
N LEU A 221 3.86 4.50 -18.19
CA LEU A 221 3.46 3.21 -17.62
C LEU A 221 2.07 3.30 -16.97
N GLY A 222 1.79 4.36 -16.22
CA GLY A 222 0.47 4.60 -15.63
C GLY A 222 -0.65 4.66 -16.67
N LEU A 223 -0.43 5.34 -17.79
CA LEU A 223 -1.37 5.41 -18.91
C LEU A 223 -1.54 4.06 -19.64
N ILE A 224 -0.47 3.28 -19.80
CA ILE A 224 -0.55 1.91 -20.36
C ILE A 224 -1.42 1.03 -19.45
N TYR A 225 -1.19 1.05 -18.13
CA TYR A 225 -2.01 0.28 -17.18
C TYR A 225 -3.47 0.75 -17.16
N LEU A 226 -3.73 2.05 -17.33
CA LEU A 226 -5.08 2.58 -17.50
C LEU A 226 -5.75 2.01 -18.74
N GLY A 227 -5.05 2.00 -19.88
CA GLY A 227 -5.54 1.42 -21.13
C GLY A 227 -5.85 -0.07 -20.98
N ILE A 228 -4.96 -0.84 -20.35
CA ILE A 228 -5.20 -2.27 -20.08
C ILE A 228 -6.41 -2.46 -19.16
N ARG A 229 -6.57 -1.65 -18.12
CA ARG A 229 -7.79 -1.68 -17.28
C ARG A 229 -9.03 -1.40 -18.12
N GLN A 230 -9.01 -0.38 -18.96
CA GLN A 230 -10.17 -0.01 -19.78
C GLN A 230 -10.58 -1.16 -20.70
N MET A 231 -9.61 -1.76 -21.41
CA MET A 231 -9.84 -2.95 -22.23
C MET A 231 -10.36 -4.12 -21.41
N GLY A 232 -9.77 -4.38 -20.24
CA GLY A 232 -10.20 -5.42 -19.32
C GLY A 232 -11.66 -5.23 -18.85
N THR A 233 -12.08 -3.99 -18.59
CA THR A 233 -13.47 -3.66 -18.22
C THR A 233 -14.44 -3.91 -19.36
N MET A 234 -14.04 -3.61 -20.60
CA MET A 234 -14.87 -3.87 -21.78
C MET A 234 -15.05 -5.37 -22.04
N MET A 235 -14.02 -6.17 -21.76
CA MET A 235 -14.05 -7.62 -21.98
C MET A 235 -14.72 -8.40 -20.84
N LEU A 236 -14.46 -8.00 -19.59
CA LEU A 236 -14.92 -8.63 -18.36
C LEU A 236 -15.45 -7.54 -17.43
N PRO A 237 -16.65 -6.98 -17.71
CA PRO A 237 -17.25 -5.97 -16.83
C PRO A 237 -17.63 -6.59 -15.49
N ASP A 238 -17.63 -5.78 -14.42
CA ASP A 238 -17.83 -6.26 -13.05
C ASP A 238 -19.19 -7.00 -12.92
N ASP A 239 -20.25 -6.49 -13.54
CA ASP A 239 -21.59 -7.10 -13.50
C ASP A 239 -21.68 -8.46 -14.19
N TYR A 240 -20.80 -8.77 -15.15
CA TYR A 240 -20.81 -10.07 -15.84
C TYR A 240 -20.70 -11.23 -14.85
N PHE A 241 -19.92 -11.08 -13.78
CA PHE A 241 -19.70 -12.12 -12.76
C PHE A 241 -20.93 -12.40 -11.89
N LEU A 242 -21.94 -11.53 -11.94
CA LEU A 242 -23.23 -11.71 -11.25
C LEU A 242 -24.32 -12.30 -12.15
N THR A 243 -24.02 -12.57 -13.43
CA THR A 243 -24.99 -13.07 -14.41
C THR A 243 -25.03 -14.59 -14.55
N ASP A 244 -26.16 -15.12 -15.02
CA ASP A 244 -26.30 -16.52 -15.41
C ASP A 244 -25.36 -16.91 -16.57
N ALA A 245 -24.98 -15.95 -17.42
CA ALA A 245 -24.03 -16.19 -18.50
C ALA A 245 -22.65 -16.60 -17.97
N TYR A 246 -22.19 -16.00 -16.86
CA TYR A 246 -20.99 -16.43 -16.16
C TYR A 246 -21.21 -17.75 -15.42
N ALA A 247 -22.37 -17.91 -14.76
CA ALA A 247 -22.73 -19.13 -14.05
C ALA A 247 -22.76 -20.38 -14.95
N ASN A 248 -23.07 -20.23 -16.24
CA ASN A 248 -23.14 -21.32 -17.22
C ASN A 248 -21.80 -21.62 -17.92
N GLN A 249 -20.71 -20.90 -17.61
CA GLN A 249 -19.39 -21.22 -18.14
C GLN A 249 -18.83 -22.53 -17.57
N THR A 250 -17.86 -23.12 -18.25
CA THR A 250 -17.12 -24.28 -17.71
C THR A 250 -16.28 -23.86 -16.50
N PHE A 251 -16.11 -24.78 -15.55
CA PHE A 251 -15.40 -24.49 -14.28
C PHE A 251 -14.02 -23.84 -14.48
N LEU A 252 -13.19 -24.38 -15.38
CA LEU A 252 -11.86 -23.81 -15.67
C LEU A 252 -11.95 -22.39 -16.26
N ARG A 253 -12.94 -22.12 -17.10
CA ARG A 253 -13.17 -20.76 -17.63
C ARG A 253 -13.59 -19.81 -16.53
N LYS A 254 -14.48 -20.23 -15.63
CA LYS A 254 -14.96 -19.39 -14.52
C LYS A 254 -13.81 -18.89 -13.64
N ILE A 255 -12.96 -19.81 -13.18
CA ILE A 255 -11.85 -19.46 -12.29
C ILE A 255 -10.78 -18.63 -13.00
N PHE A 256 -10.53 -18.90 -14.28
CA PHE A 256 -9.56 -18.14 -15.07
C PHE A 256 -10.05 -16.72 -15.39
N TYR A 257 -11.32 -16.56 -15.81
CA TYR A 257 -11.92 -15.25 -16.03
C TYR A 257 -11.99 -14.43 -14.76
N MET A 258 -12.34 -15.04 -13.62
CA MET A 258 -12.31 -14.36 -12.32
C MET A 258 -10.89 -13.89 -11.97
N GLY A 259 -9.87 -14.71 -12.22
CA GLY A 259 -8.47 -14.34 -12.04
C GLY A 259 -8.03 -13.15 -12.91
N LEU A 260 -8.33 -13.21 -14.21
CA LEU A 260 -8.01 -12.12 -15.15
C LEU A 260 -8.75 -10.82 -14.78
N TRP A 261 -10.04 -10.93 -14.45
CA TRP A 261 -10.83 -9.79 -14.00
C TRP A 261 -10.27 -9.17 -12.73
N GLY A 262 -9.95 -9.97 -11.70
CA GLY A 262 -9.32 -9.46 -10.48
C GLY A 262 -8.03 -8.71 -10.77
N LYS A 263 -7.20 -9.24 -11.68
CA LYS A 263 -5.97 -8.56 -12.14
C LYS A 263 -6.26 -7.23 -12.83
N PHE A 264 -7.20 -7.18 -13.77
CA PHE A 264 -7.57 -5.92 -14.43
C PHE A 264 -8.15 -4.92 -13.43
N SER A 265 -8.98 -5.37 -12.49
CA SER A 265 -9.57 -4.52 -11.46
C SER A 265 -8.53 -3.87 -10.54
N LEU A 266 -7.39 -4.52 -10.28
CA LEU A 266 -6.26 -3.90 -9.57
C LEU A 266 -5.59 -2.76 -10.35
N TYR A 267 -5.61 -2.83 -11.68
CA TYR A 267 -4.82 -1.94 -12.52
C TYR A 267 -5.28 -0.48 -12.45
N LYS A 268 -6.52 -0.22 -12.01
CA LYS A 268 -6.99 1.15 -11.72
C LYS A 268 -6.16 1.82 -10.61
N TYR A 269 -5.82 1.09 -9.55
CA TYR A 269 -4.99 1.60 -8.46
C TYR A 269 -3.53 1.76 -8.89
N ILE A 270 -3.00 0.76 -9.59
CA ILE A 270 -1.62 0.79 -10.10
C ILE A 270 -1.44 1.99 -11.01
N SER A 271 -2.35 2.21 -11.96
CA SER A 271 -2.31 3.35 -12.86
C SER A 271 -2.21 4.67 -12.09
N CYS A 272 -3.12 4.92 -11.14
CA CYS A 272 -3.13 6.15 -10.35
C CYS A 272 -1.84 6.35 -9.55
N TRP A 273 -1.32 5.29 -8.94
CA TRP A 273 -0.06 5.34 -8.19
C TRP A 273 1.15 5.59 -9.08
N LEU A 274 1.25 4.94 -10.24
CA LEU A 274 2.35 5.18 -11.19
C LEU A 274 2.38 6.64 -11.65
N MET A 275 1.23 7.20 -12.04
CA MET A 275 1.15 8.60 -12.47
C MET A 275 1.50 9.56 -11.34
N THR A 276 1.05 9.26 -10.12
CA THR A 276 1.35 10.05 -8.93
C THR A 276 2.84 10.02 -8.56
N GLU A 277 3.44 8.83 -8.55
CA GLU A 277 4.88 8.67 -8.34
C GLU A 277 5.69 9.45 -9.36
N GLY A 278 5.26 9.46 -10.63
CA GLY A 278 5.93 10.22 -11.68
C GLY A 278 5.94 11.73 -11.42
N ALA A 279 4.84 12.30 -10.90
CA ALA A 279 4.80 13.70 -10.49
C ALA A 279 5.77 13.98 -9.33
N LEU A 280 5.87 13.08 -8.34
CA LEU A 280 6.80 13.20 -7.23
C LEU A 280 8.27 13.05 -7.67
N MET A 281 8.56 12.20 -8.66
CA MET A 281 9.88 12.08 -9.29
C MET A 281 10.26 13.36 -10.03
N CYS A 282 9.32 13.94 -10.78
CA CYS A 282 9.48 15.25 -11.40
C CYS A 282 9.82 16.32 -10.36
N LEU A 283 9.15 16.31 -9.20
CA LEU A 283 9.40 17.25 -8.10
C LEU A 283 10.77 17.05 -7.44
N GLY A 284 11.29 15.82 -7.46
CA GLY A 284 12.51 15.40 -6.77
C GLY A 284 12.27 14.90 -5.35
N PHE A 285 11.01 14.69 -4.95
CA PHE A 285 10.64 14.27 -3.60
C PHE A 285 10.97 12.80 -3.32
N THR A 286 11.02 11.95 -4.35
CA THR A 286 11.18 10.50 -4.23
C THR A 286 12.64 10.03 -4.19
N TYR A 287 13.61 10.95 -4.15
CA TYR A 287 15.02 10.57 -4.05
C TYR A 287 15.28 9.75 -2.77
N ASN A 288 15.97 8.63 -2.91
CA ASN A 288 16.20 7.69 -1.80
C ASN A 288 17.68 7.50 -1.46
N GLY A 289 18.60 8.06 -2.23
CA GLY A 289 20.03 7.74 -2.18
C GLY A 289 20.52 7.34 -3.56
N ASP A 290 21.79 6.93 -3.65
CA ASP A 290 22.35 6.40 -4.89
C ASP A 290 22.22 4.87 -4.90
N ALA A 291 21.83 4.32 -6.04
CA ALA A 291 21.79 2.90 -6.27
C ALA A 291 23.22 2.31 -6.36
N LEU A 292 23.32 0.98 -6.37
CA LEU A 292 24.61 0.28 -6.45
C LEU A 292 25.41 0.63 -7.70
N ASP A 293 24.74 1.04 -8.77
CA ASP A 293 25.37 1.50 -10.02
C ASP A 293 25.78 2.98 -10.00
N GLY A 294 25.66 3.65 -8.85
CA GLY A 294 25.98 5.05 -8.65
C GLY A 294 24.94 6.03 -9.20
N LYS A 295 23.79 5.55 -9.72
CA LYS A 295 22.73 6.43 -10.23
C LYS A 295 21.74 6.81 -9.13
N PRO A 296 21.10 7.99 -9.22
CA PRO A 296 20.08 8.40 -8.27
C PRO A 296 18.89 7.42 -8.23
N ASP A 297 18.54 6.93 -7.05
CA ASP A 297 17.35 6.13 -6.81
C ASP A 297 16.13 7.02 -6.60
N TRP A 298 15.16 6.93 -7.51
CA TRP A 298 13.93 7.71 -7.50
C TRP A 298 12.72 6.95 -6.93
N TYR A 299 12.91 5.76 -6.36
CA TYR A 299 11.82 4.89 -5.92
C TYR A 299 11.48 5.02 -4.43
N GLY A 300 11.96 6.05 -3.73
CA GLY A 300 11.77 6.26 -2.29
C GLY A 300 10.33 6.52 -1.82
N CYS A 301 9.38 6.67 -2.75
CA CYS A 301 7.94 6.68 -2.45
C CYS A 301 7.16 5.78 -3.42
N SER A 302 7.76 4.70 -3.93
CA SER A 302 7.08 3.76 -4.84
C SER A 302 6.01 2.99 -4.08
N ASN A 303 4.74 3.20 -4.42
CA ASN A 303 3.59 2.42 -3.96
C ASN A 303 3.46 1.09 -4.69
N VAL A 304 4.04 0.97 -5.90
CA VAL A 304 4.03 -0.30 -6.66
C VAL A 304 5.43 -0.73 -7.07
N LYS A 305 5.80 -1.97 -6.74
CA LYS A 305 6.97 -2.66 -7.29
C LYS A 305 6.57 -3.47 -8.51
N LEU A 306 6.48 -2.81 -9.67
CA LEU A 306 5.87 -3.37 -10.89
C LEU A 306 6.45 -4.71 -11.32
N LEU A 307 7.78 -4.84 -11.37
CA LEU A 307 8.38 -6.10 -11.79
C LEU A 307 7.99 -7.25 -10.86
N HIS A 308 8.10 -7.05 -9.54
CA HIS A 308 7.72 -8.05 -8.53
C HIS A 308 6.23 -8.40 -8.58
N LEU A 309 5.37 -7.41 -8.87
CA LEU A 309 3.94 -7.62 -9.07
C LEU A 309 3.67 -8.54 -10.26
N GLU A 310 4.28 -8.26 -11.42
CA GLU A 310 4.02 -9.00 -12.65
C GLU A 310 4.74 -10.34 -12.72
N THR A 311 5.93 -10.48 -12.12
CA THR A 311 6.71 -11.73 -12.08
C THR A 311 6.39 -12.59 -10.86
N GLY A 312 5.66 -12.07 -9.87
CA GLY A 312 5.26 -12.78 -8.66
C GLY A 312 4.48 -14.08 -8.91
N THR A 313 4.61 -15.03 -7.99
CA THR A 313 4.13 -16.43 -8.12
C THR A 313 3.27 -16.88 -6.94
N CYS A 314 3.05 -16.01 -5.97
CA CYS A 314 2.25 -16.26 -4.76
C CYS A 314 1.63 -14.95 -4.25
N MET A 315 0.65 -15.07 -3.35
CA MET A 315 -0.07 -13.97 -2.70
C MET A 315 0.88 -13.08 -1.90
N GLN A 316 1.88 -13.65 -1.24
CA GLN A 316 2.89 -12.86 -0.52
C GLN A 316 3.64 -11.87 -1.43
N HIS A 317 3.90 -12.22 -2.70
CA HIS A 317 4.54 -11.31 -3.65
C HIS A 317 3.64 -10.13 -4.02
N TYR A 318 2.32 -10.35 -4.09
CA TYR A 318 1.36 -9.27 -4.27
C TYR A 318 1.35 -8.31 -3.07
N VAL A 319 1.28 -8.82 -1.84
CA VAL A 319 1.35 -7.99 -0.61
C VAL A 319 2.64 -7.16 -0.57
N GLN A 320 3.77 -7.72 -1.01
CA GLN A 320 5.07 -7.02 -1.03
C GLN A 320 5.21 -5.98 -2.15
N SER A 321 4.37 -6.02 -3.18
CA SER A 321 4.48 -5.19 -4.37
C SER A 321 3.34 -4.20 -4.55
N PHE A 322 2.19 -4.42 -3.93
CA PHE A 322 1.00 -3.57 -3.99
C PHE A 322 0.89 -2.71 -2.73
N ASN A 323 0.54 -1.43 -2.91
CA ASN A 323 0.35 -0.46 -1.82
C ASN A 323 1.50 -0.41 -0.80
N VAL A 324 2.74 -0.44 -1.29
CA VAL A 324 3.95 -0.67 -0.49
C VAL A 324 4.07 0.31 0.68
N ASN A 325 3.82 1.61 0.48
CA ASN A 325 3.97 2.57 1.58
C ASN A 325 2.89 2.43 2.65
N THR A 326 1.69 1.98 2.30
CA THR A 326 0.65 1.67 3.30
C THR A 326 1.02 0.41 4.08
N ASN A 327 1.55 -0.61 3.41
CA ASN A 327 2.05 -1.81 4.11
C ASN A 327 3.22 -1.49 5.04
N LEU A 328 4.16 -0.63 4.63
CA LEU A 328 5.21 -0.08 5.48
C LEU A 328 4.64 0.67 6.69
N TRP A 329 3.62 1.51 6.45
CA TRP A 329 2.94 2.26 7.50
C TRP A 329 2.30 1.30 8.53
N VAL A 330 1.53 0.32 8.08
CA VAL A 330 0.88 -0.67 8.97
C VAL A 330 1.92 -1.48 9.73
N ALA A 331 3.01 -1.87 9.06
CA ALA A 331 4.12 -2.57 9.70
C ALA A 331 4.71 -1.77 10.87
N GLN A 332 4.91 -0.47 10.68
CA GLN A 332 5.56 0.43 11.65
C GLN A 332 4.62 0.88 12.78
N TYR A 333 3.41 1.29 12.45
CA TYR A 333 2.51 1.95 13.39
C TYR A 333 1.49 1.01 14.02
N ILE A 334 1.25 -0.18 13.45
CA ILE A 334 0.31 -1.17 13.99
C ILE A 334 1.07 -2.44 14.38
N TYR A 335 1.57 -3.21 13.41
CA TYR A 335 2.15 -4.54 13.65
C TYR A 335 3.30 -4.53 14.68
N LYS A 336 4.32 -3.68 14.50
CA LYS A 336 5.45 -3.56 15.44
C LYS A 336 5.04 -2.99 16.80
N ARG A 337 3.94 -2.23 16.88
CA ARG A 337 3.40 -1.69 18.14
C ARG A 337 2.61 -2.73 18.92
N LEU A 338 2.02 -3.72 18.24
CA LEU A 338 1.36 -4.88 18.85
C LEU A 338 2.33 -5.90 19.47
N LYS A 339 3.64 -5.61 19.51
CA LYS A 339 4.68 -6.47 20.12
C LYS A 339 4.36 -6.88 21.56
N PHE A 340 3.60 -6.08 22.32
CA PHE A 340 3.18 -6.42 23.68
C PHE A 340 2.31 -7.69 23.76
N LEU A 341 1.66 -8.09 22.66
CA LEU A 341 0.91 -9.35 22.57
C LEU A 341 1.82 -10.59 22.57
N ASN A 342 3.13 -10.41 22.39
CA ASN A 342 4.15 -11.46 22.37
C ASN A 342 3.84 -12.63 21.40
N ASN A 343 3.02 -12.38 20.38
CA ASN A 343 2.66 -13.36 19.37
C ASN A 343 2.57 -12.66 18.01
N ARG A 344 3.46 -13.06 17.09
CA ARG A 344 3.54 -12.46 15.76
C ARG A 344 2.29 -12.71 14.93
N THR A 345 1.68 -13.88 15.07
CA THR A 345 0.47 -14.27 14.33
C THR A 345 -0.72 -13.42 14.73
N ILE A 346 -0.90 -13.20 16.03
CA ILE A 346 -1.94 -12.31 16.55
C ILE A 346 -1.64 -10.86 16.13
N SER A 347 -0.38 -10.44 16.17
CA SER A 347 0.01 -9.09 15.72
C SER A 347 -0.27 -8.89 14.23
N TYR A 348 -0.01 -9.91 13.40
CA TYR A 348 -0.31 -9.89 11.96
C TYR A 348 -1.81 -9.86 11.70
N GLY A 349 -2.58 -10.71 12.37
CA GLY A 349 -4.05 -10.68 12.30
C GLY A 349 -4.62 -9.34 12.76
N GLY A 350 -4.07 -8.73 13.82
CA GLY A 350 -4.46 -7.39 14.28
C GLY A 350 -4.13 -6.29 13.26
N ALA A 351 -3.02 -6.40 12.55
CA ALA A 351 -2.64 -5.46 11.48
C ALA A 351 -3.58 -5.56 10.26
N LEU A 352 -3.95 -6.78 9.84
CA LEU A 352 -4.93 -7.00 8.78
C LEU A 352 -6.35 -6.61 9.20
N GLY A 353 -6.71 -6.86 10.47
CA GLY A 353 -7.97 -6.39 11.05
C GLY A 353 -8.06 -4.87 11.06
N PHE A 354 -6.97 -4.18 11.40
CA PHE A 354 -6.89 -2.72 11.26
C PHE A 354 -7.10 -2.27 9.81
N LEU A 355 -6.46 -2.94 8.84
CA LEU A 355 -6.64 -2.63 7.43
C LEU A 355 -8.09 -2.83 6.98
N ALA A 356 -8.77 -3.90 7.41
CA ALA A 356 -10.19 -4.11 7.10
C ALA A 356 -11.06 -2.96 7.61
N VAL A 357 -10.89 -2.58 8.88
CA VAL A 357 -11.64 -1.48 9.50
C VAL A 357 -11.31 -0.13 8.84
N TRP A 358 -10.04 0.10 8.47
CA TRP A 358 -9.62 1.33 7.78
C TRP A 358 -10.25 1.48 6.39
N HIS A 359 -10.55 0.37 5.71
CA HIS A 359 -11.23 0.41 4.41
C HIS A 359 -12.72 0.73 4.53
N GLY A 360 -13.43 0.23 5.55
CA GLY A 360 -14.85 0.55 5.75
C GLY A 360 -15.66 -0.53 6.45
N PHE A 361 -16.99 -0.43 6.35
CA PHE A 361 -17.92 -1.38 6.99
C PHE A 361 -18.35 -2.53 6.08
N HIS A 362 -18.06 -2.44 4.78
CA HIS A 362 -18.39 -3.51 3.85
C HIS A 362 -17.75 -4.85 4.21
N SER A 363 -18.59 -5.89 4.26
CA SER A 363 -18.18 -7.27 4.57
C SER A 363 -17.04 -7.79 3.68
N GLY A 364 -16.95 -7.29 2.45
CA GLY A 364 -15.94 -7.64 1.47
C GLY A 364 -14.53 -7.29 1.92
N TYR A 365 -14.33 -6.16 2.61
CA TYR A 365 -13.02 -5.80 3.15
C TYR A 365 -12.55 -6.84 4.17
N TYR A 366 -13.40 -7.20 5.12
CA TYR A 366 -13.10 -8.20 6.15
C TYR A 366 -12.80 -9.57 5.54
N MET A 367 -13.60 -10.01 4.55
CA MET A 367 -13.37 -11.29 3.88
C MET A 367 -12.07 -11.27 3.07
N SER A 368 -11.75 -10.20 2.34
CA SER A 368 -10.50 -10.13 1.58
C SER A 368 -9.25 -10.15 2.44
N PHE A 369 -9.22 -9.41 3.55
CA PHE A 369 -8.08 -9.45 4.47
C PHE A 369 -7.99 -10.77 5.24
N LEU A 370 -9.13 -11.42 5.52
CA LEU A 370 -9.13 -12.79 6.06
C LEU A 370 -8.57 -13.79 5.04
N LEU A 371 -8.96 -13.69 3.77
CA LEU A 371 -8.42 -14.52 2.69
C LEU A 371 -6.92 -14.29 2.50
N GLU A 372 -6.45 -13.04 2.55
CA GLU A 372 -5.02 -12.72 2.53
C GLU A 372 -4.29 -13.44 3.67
N TYR A 373 -4.79 -13.33 4.91
CA TYR A 373 -4.21 -13.99 6.07
C TYR A 373 -4.11 -15.51 5.86
N ILE A 374 -5.20 -16.16 5.46
CA ILE A 374 -5.28 -17.61 5.33
C ILE A 374 -4.41 -18.10 4.17
N VAL A 375 -4.48 -17.46 2.99
CA VAL A 375 -3.74 -17.86 1.79
C VAL A 375 -2.24 -17.66 2.00
N VAL A 376 -1.79 -16.51 2.51
CA VAL A 376 -0.36 -16.28 2.78
C VAL A 376 0.18 -17.27 3.82
N THR A 377 -0.63 -17.61 4.83
CA THR A 377 -0.26 -18.63 5.82
C THR A 377 -0.14 -20.02 5.17
N ALA A 378 -1.11 -20.40 4.33
CA ALA A 378 -1.10 -21.66 3.60
C ALA A 378 0.11 -21.76 2.66
N GLU A 379 0.41 -20.72 1.88
CA GLU A 379 1.55 -20.67 0.97
C GLU A 379 2.88 -20.92 1.69
N LYS A 380 3.08 -20.30 2.86
CA LYS A 380 4.28 -20.51 3.68
C LYS A 380 4.37 -21.92 4.22
N GLN A 381 3.26 -22.49 4.67
CA GLN A 381 3.21 -23.89 5.10
C GLN A 381 3.53 -24.85 3.94
N ILE A 382 3.00 -24.58 2.75
CA ILE A 382 3.28 -25.36 1.53
C ILE A 382 4.77 -25.29 1.20
N GLU A 383 5.36 -24.10 1.22
CA GLU A 383 6.78 -23.90 0.98
C GLU A 383 7.64 -24.68 2.00
N GLU A 384 7.28 -24.62 3.28
CA GLU A 384 8.00 -25.37 4.33
C GLU A 384 7.92 -26.89 4.12
N VAL A 385 6.73 -27.43 3.84
CA VAL A 385 6.55 -28.86 3.54
C VAL A 385 7.32 -29.25 2.29
N TYR A 386 7.27 -28.41 1.24
CA TYR A 386 8.00 -28.63 0.01
C TYR A 386 9.52 -28.70 0.24
N ILE A 387 10.08 -27.74 0.99
CA ILE A 387 11.50 -27.71 1.33
C ILE A 387 11.91 -28.91 2.19
N LYS A 388 11.11 -29.27 3.20
CA LYS A 388 11.45 -30.33 4.17
C LYS A 388 11.23 -31.74 3.64
N SER A 389 10.20 -31.95 2.81
CA SER A 389 9.75 -33.29 2.42
C SER A 389 9.97 -33.59 0.94
N VAL A 390 9.84 -32.60 0.04
CA VAL A 390 9.95 -32.86 -1.41
C VAL A 390 11.40 -32.74 -1.89
N ILE A 391 12.09 -31.63 -1.56
CA ILE A 391 13.45 -31.37 -2.06
C ILE A 391 14.44 -32.50 -1.70
N PRO A 392 14.47 -33.05 -0.46
CA PRO A 392 15.43 -34.10 -0.11
C PRO A 392 15.21 -35.41 -0.88
N HIS A 393 13.96 -35.75 -1.19
CA HIS A 393 13.61 -37.02 -1.85
C HIS A 393 13.63 -36.91 -3.39
N MET A 394 13.34 -35.73 -3.94
CA MET A 394 13.19 -35.49 -5.39
C MET A 394 14.22 -34.51 -5.95
N GLY A 395 15.36 -34.33 -5.27
CA GLY A 395 16.34 -33.28 -5.59
C GLY A 395 16.89 -33.31 -7.02
N SER A 396 17.02 -34.49 -7.63
CA SER A 396 17.46 -34.63 -9.03
C SER A 396 16.42 -34.09 -10.02
N VAL A 397 15.14 -34.33 -9.77
CA VAL A 397 14.02 -33.83 -10.57
C VAL A 397 13.84 -32.33 -10.34
N VAL A 398 13.89 -31.88 -9.09
CA VAL A 398 13.71 -30.46 -8.72
C VAL A 398 14.79 -29.56 -9.34
N LYS A 399 16.02 -30.06 -9.48
CA LYS A 399 17.14 -29.33 -10.11
C LYS A 399 17.09 -29.30 -11.64
N SER A 400 16.18 -30.04 -12.26
CA SER A 400 16.07 -30.05 -13.72
C SER A 400 15.44 -28.77 -14.26
N SER A 401 15.91 -28.30 -15.42
CA SER A 401 15.40 -27.08 -16.05
C SER A 401 13.93 -27.21 -16.42
N TRP A 402 13.49 -28.37 -16.93
CA TRP A 402 12.10 -28.61 -17.32
C TRP A 402 11.14 -28.50 -16.13
N TYR A 403 11.51 -29.05 -14.97
CA TYR A 403 10.69 -28.95 -13.76
C TYR A 403 10.58 -27.50 -13.30
N SER A 404 11.67 -26.74 -13.39
CA SER A 404 11.68 -25.32 -13.03
C SER A 404 10.72 -24.50 -13.89
N TYR A 405 10.69 -24.74 -15.22
CA TYR A 405 9.71 -24.11 -16.11
C TYR A 405 8.28 -24.55 -15.81
N LEU A 406 8.05 -25.84 -15.59
CA LEU A 406 6.72 -26.36 -15.26
C LEU A 406 6.20 -25.78 -13.93
N LYS A 407 7.06 -25.73 -12.91
CA LYS A 407 6.76 -25.12 -11.61
C LYS A 407 6.42 -23.64 -11.78
N LEU A 408 7.18 -22.90 -12.59
CA LEU A 408 6.89 -21.49 -12.85
C LEU A 408 5.51 -21.31 -13.50
N ILE A 409 5.19 -22.08 -14.54
CA ILE A 409 3.89 -22.01 -15.22
C ILE A 409 2.76 -22.37 -14.24
N ALA A 410 2.91 -23.44 -13.47
CA ALA A 410 1.92 -23.87 -12.49
C ALA A 410 1.68 -22.80 -11.40
N LEU A 411 2.75 -22.22 -10.86
CA LEU A 411 2.65 -21.15 -9.87
C LEU A 411 2.06 -19.88 -10.46
N LYS A 412 2.36 -19.55 -11.73
CA LYS A 412 1.73 -18.41 -12.41
C LYS A 412 0.24 -18.59 -12.58
N PHE A 413 -0.20 -19.78 -12.99
CA PHE A 413 -1.62 -20.10 -13.09
C PHE A 413 -2.31 -20.04 -11.74
N TYR A 414 -1.72 -20.67 -10.71
CA TYR A 414 -2.17 -20.59 -9.32
C TYR A 414 -2.34 -19.13 -8.87
N ASN A 415 -1.32 -18.31 -9.11
CA ASN A 415 -1.29 -16.93 -8.67
C ASN A 415 -2.39 -16.07 -9.33
N ILE A 416 -2.71 -16.31 -10.61
CA ILE A 416 -3.83 -15.63 -11.29
C ILE A 416 -5.17 -16.06 -10.69
N VAL A 417 -5.38 -17.37 -10.52
CA VAL A 417 -6.63 -17.95 -10.05
C VAL A 417 -6.94 -17.50 -8.61
N PHE A 418 -5.98 -17.67 -7.69
CA PHE A 418 -6.15 -17.30 -6.29
C PHE A 418 -6.20 -15.80 -6.06
N MET A 419 -5.52 -15.00 -6.89
CA MET A 419 -5.66 -13.54 -6.83
C MET A 419 -7.11 -13.12 -7.10
N GLY A 420 -7.74 -13.66 -8.15
CA GLY A 420 -9.15 -13.40 -8.44
C GLY A 420 -10.04 -13.73 -7.24
N PHE A 421 -9.85 -14.92 -6.65
CA PHE A 421 -10.60 -15.35 -5.47
C PHE A 421 -10.45 -14.42 -4.27
N CYS A 422 -9.22 -13.97 -3.96
CA CYS A 422 -8.97 -13.08 -2.82
C CYS A 422 -9.54 -11.67 -3.04
N LEU A 423 -9.59 -11.20 -4.28
CA LEU A 423 -10.07 -9.85 -4.63
C LEU A 423 -11.58 -9.75 -4.84
N THR A 424 -12.26 -10.84 -5.19
CA THR A 424 -13.72 -10.85 -5.38
C THR A 424 -14.47 -10.11 -4.26
N PRO A 425 -14.25 -10.42 -2.96
CA PRO A 425 -14.93 -9.69 -1.89
C PRO A 425 -14.54 -8.21 -1.83
N PHE A 426 -13.27 -7.87 -2.06
CA PHE A 426 -12.78 -6.48 -2.07
C PHE A 426 -13.43 -5.62 -3.16
N ILE A 427 -13.74 -6.21 -4.31
CA ILE A 427 -14.31 -5.48 -5.46
C ILE A 427 -15.83 -5.38 -5.32
N PHE A 428 -16.51 -6.44 -4.87
CA PHE A 428 -17.97 -6.46 -4.79
C PHE A 428 -18.55 -5.90 -3.49
N LEU A 429 -17.73 -5.70 -2.45
CA LEU A 429 -18.01 -5.03 -1.19
C LEU A 429 -19.10 -5.68 -0.30
N SER A 430 -20.31 -5.83 -0.81
CA SER A 430 -21.48 -6.39 -0.12
C SER A 430 -21.49 -7.93 -0.12
N TYR A 431 -21.97 -8.51 0.98
CA TYR A 431 -22.03 -9.96 1.21
C TYR A 431 -22.74 -10.69 0.07
N GLU A 432 -23.93 -10.20 -0.29
CA GLU A 432 -24.79 -10.82 -1.29
C GLU A 432 -24.13 -10.90 -2.67
N ARG A 433 -23.38 -9.87 -3.07
CA ARG A 433 -22.69 -9.83 -4.37
C ARG A 433 -21.50 -10.79 -4.40
N TRP A 434 -20.59 -10.71 -3.43
CA TRP A 434 -19.37 -11.55 -3.48
C TRP A 434 -19.64 -13.03 -3.19
N ILE A 435 -20.63 -13.34 -2.34
CA ILE A 435 -20.98 -14.75 -2.05
C ILE A 435 -21.60 -15.42 -3.28
N GLN A 436 -22.36 -14.67 -4.09
CA GLN A 436 -22.93 -15.18 -5.34
C GLN A 436 -21.85 -15.60 -6.32
N VAL A 437 -20.79 -14.79 -6.48
CA VAL A 437 -19.64 -15.14 -7.33
C VAL A 437 -18.94 -16.39 -6.80
N PHE A 438 -18.74 -16.50 -5.49
CA PHE A 438 -18.17 -17.70 -4.86
C PHE A 438 -19.03 -18.94 -5.08
N LYS A 439 -20.36 -18.82 -5.03
CA LYS A 439 -21.29 -19.89 -5.37
C LYS A 439 -21.13 -20.35 -6.81
N PHE A 440 -20.98 -19.41 -7.76
CA PHE A 440 -20.81 -19.77 -9.18
C PHE A 440 -19.51 -20.52 -9.47
N VAL A 441 -18.47 -20.34 -8.67
CA VAL A 441 -17.20 -21.09 -8.76
C VAL A 441 -17.10 -22.25 -7.76
N ASP A 442 -18.24 -22.73 -7.26
CA ASP A 442 -18.35 -23.87 -6.35
C ASP A 442 -17.46 -23.76 -5.11
N TYR A 443 -17.21 -22.53 -4.63
CA TYR A 443 -16.36 -22.24 -3.47
C TYR A 443 -14.96 -22.86 -3.55
N TYR A 444 -14.40 -23.05 -4.76
CA TYR A 444 -13.18 -23.83 -4.97
C TYR A 444 -11.99 -23.40 -4.09
N GLY A 445 -11.83 -22.10 -3.85
CA GLY A 445 -10.76 -21.56 -3.03
C GLY A 445 -10.87 -22.01 -1.57
N PHE A 446 -12.08 -22.01 -1.01
CA PHE A 446 -12.33 -22.54 0.33
C PHE A 446 -12.13 -24.05 0.38
N ILE A 447 -12.61 -24.80 -0.60
CA ILE A 447 -12.43 -26.26 -0.68
C ILE A 447 -10.93 -26.60 -0.69
N TRP A 448 -10.14 -25.91 -1.52
CA TRP A 448 -8.70 -26.12 -1.59
C TRP A 448 -8.00 -25.78 -0.27
N LEU A 449 -8.35 -24.65 0.35
CA LEU A 449 -7.78 -24.23 1.64
C LEU A 449 -8.14 -25.20 2.78
N SER A 450 -9.38 -25.69 2.83
CA SER A 450 -9.80 -26.70 3.81
C SER A 450 -9.07 -28.03 3.59
N GLY A 451 -8.91 -28.46 2.34
CA GLY A 451 -8.13 -29.65 2.00
C GLY A 451 -6.66 -29.52 2.44
N TRP A 452 -6.04 -28.35 2.18
CA TRP A 452 -4.69 -28.07 2.64
C TRP A 452 -4.58 -28.07 4.17
N LEU A 453 -5.54 -27.45 4.86
CA LEU A 453 -5.56 -27.40 6.32
C LEU A 453 -5.59 -28.81 6.94
N ILE A 454 -6.49 -29.67 6.43
CA ILE A 454 -6.58 -31.08 6.88
C ILE A 454 -5.26 -31.80 6.62
N PHE A 455 -4.72 -31.69 5.39
CA PHE A 455 -3.44 -32.30 5.04
C PHE A 455 -2.32 -31.83 5.97
N TYR A 456 -2.24 -30.54 6.25
CA TYR A 456 -1.19 -29.96 7.09
C TYR A 456 -1.30 -30.43 8.54
N PHE A 457 -2.51 -30.54 9.10
CA PHE A 457 -2.72 -31.12 10.42
C PHE A 457 -2.28 -32.58 10.49
N VAL A 458 -2.64 -33.40 9.50
CA VAL A 458 -2.19 -34.80 9.42
C VAL A 458 -0.67 -34.87 9.28
N TYR A 459 -0.09 -34.06 8.40
CA TYR A 459 1.36 -33.98 8.19
C TYR A 459 2.11 -33.66 9.50
N GLN A 460 1.65 -32.65 10.24
CA GLN A 460 2.20 -32.27 11.53
C GLN A 460 2.06 -33.37 12.57
N TYR A 461 0.90 -34.04 12.66
CA TYR A 461 0.69 -35.16 13.57
C TYR A 461 1.70 -36.29 13.31
N LEU A 462 1.84 -36.71 12.05
CA LEU A 462 2.75 -37.79 11.66
C LEU A 462 4.24 -37.44 11.87
N HIS A 463 4.64 -36.18 11.67
CA HIS A 463 6.04 -35.75 11.82
C HIS A 463 6.41 -35.31 13.26
N THR A 464 5.43 -34.93 14.09
CA THR A 464 5.63 -34.64 15.51
C THR A 464 5.92 -35.92 16.31
N ASP A 465 5.31 -37.05 15.95
CA ASP A 465 5.59 -38.34 16.60
C ASP A 465 6.97 -38.90 16.24
N ASN A 466 7.47 -38.65 15.03
CA ASN A 466 8.81 -39.05 14.62
C ASN A 466 9.92 -38.22 15.29
N THR A 467 9.66 -36.95 15.60
CA THR A 467 10.61 -36.08 16.32
C THR A 467 10.64 -36.32 17.83
N LYS A 468 9.56 -36.83 18.44
CA LYS A 468 9.62 -37.30 19.84
C LYS A 468 10.45 -38.58 20.02
N LYS A 469 10.62 -39.39 18.96
CA LYS A 469 11.50 -40.58 18.96
C LYS A 469 12.98 -40.28 18.70
N SER A 470 13.31 -39.08 18.20
CA SER A 470 14.67 -38.62 17.93
C SER A 470 14.90 -37.34 18.76
N GLY A 471 15.48 -37.49 19.94
CA GLY A 471 15.56 -36.44 20.97
C GLY A 471 16.14 -35.11 20.48
N HIS A 472 15.27 -34.19 20.07
CA HIS A 472 15.50 -32.75 20.12
C HIS A 472 14.16 -32.01 20.12
N SER A 473 13.87 -31.34 21.24
CA SER A 473 12.66 -30.52 21.41
C SER A 473 12.73 -29.29 20.51
N VAL A 474 12.14 -29.35 19.33
CA VAL A 474 11.87 -28.15 18.53
C VAL A 474 10.64 -27.46 19.11
N ARG A 475 10.86 -26.24 19.60
CA ARG A 475 9.86 -25.38 20.23
C ARG A 475 8.73 -25.10 19.22
N LYS A 476 7.48 -25.40 19.61
CA LYS A 476 6.25 -25.26 18.80
C LYS A 476 5.98 -23.85 18.24
N ASP A 477 6.74 -22.84 18.68
CA ASP A 477 6.51 -21.43 18.35
C ASP A 477 7.12 -20.97 17.01
N GLU A 478 7.97 -21.77 16.35
CA GLU A 478 8.70 -21.32 15.14
C GLU A 478 7.88 -21.32 13.85
N VAL A 479 6.89 -22.20 13.72
CA VAL A 479 6.18 -22.40 12.44
C VAL A 479 5.14 -21.29 12.18
N PHE A 480 4.47 -20.83 13.23
CA PHE A 480 3.60 -19.66 13.17
C PHE A 480 4.38 -18.34 13.14
N SER A 481 5.63 -18.34 13.62
CA SER A 481 6.52 -17.16 13.70
C SER A 481 7.03 -16.66 12.34
N LYS A 482 7.07 -17.51 11.31
CA LYS A 482 7.46 -17.12 9.93
C LYS A 482 6.30 -16.62 9.06
N ALA A 483 5.04 -16.82 9.50
CA ALA A 483 3.86 -16.38 8.76
C ALA A 483 3.74 -14.84 8.60
N THR A 484 4.57 -14.06 9.29
CA THR A 484 4.23 -12.72 9.79
C THR A 484 5.10 -11.60 9.26
N ASP A 485 5.72 -11.81 8.10
CA ASP A 485 6.60 -10.80 7.51
C ASP A 485 5.81 -9.70 6.79
N LEU A 486 5.18 -8.83 7.58
CA LEU A 486 4.84 -7.46 7.17
C LEU A 486 6.09 -6.56 7.15
N SER A 487 7.27 -7.07 7.52
CA SER A 487 8.47 -6.24 7.45
C SER A 487 8.82 -5.98 6.00
N PRO A 488 9.28 -4.77 5.66
CA PRO A 488 10.04 -4.63 4.44
C PRO A 488 11.26 -5.52 4.57
N THR A 489 11.36 -6.54 3.72
CA THR A 489 12.61 -7.21 3.43
C THR A 489 13.55 -6.21 2.76
N VAL A 490 14.13 -5.32 3.55
CA VAL A 490 15.42 -4.72 3.24
C VAL A 490 16.46 -5.74 3.71
N GLY A 491 16.92 -6.59 2.79
CA GLY A 491 18.20 -7.30 2.96
C GLY A 491 18.18 -8.78 3.38
N ALA A 492 17.21 -9.60 2.95
CA ALA A 492 17.33 -11.05 3.09
C ALA A 492 17.03 -11.80 1.78
N ALA A 493 17.72 -11.43 0.70
CA ALA A 493 17.93 -12.37 -0.39
C ALA A 493 18.91 -13.44 0.13
N ARG A 494 18.42 -14.64 0.45
CA ARG A 494 19.28 -15.82 0.46
C ARG A 494 19.73 -16.04 -0.98
N TYR A 495 20.96 -15.65 -1.27
CA TYR A 495 21.66 -15.98 -2.50
C TYR A 495 21.65 -17.49 -2.70
N ASP A 496 20.87 -17.98 -3.67
CA ASP A 496 21.12 -19.28 -4.28
C ASP A 496 22.04 -19.03 -5.48
N LYS A 497 23.28 -19.50 -5.41
CA LYS A 497 24.39 -19.13 -6.32
C LYS A 497 24.22 -19.62 -7.77
N ASN A 498 23.09 -20.21 -8.13
CA ASN A 498 22.86 -20.84 -9.44
C ASN A 498 21.66 -20.29 -10.24
N SER A 499 20.99 -19.22 -9.81
CA SER A 499 20.01 -18.54 -10.65
C SER A 499 20.68 -17.46 -11.52
N ILE A 500 20.50 -17.58 -12.83
CA ILE A 500 21.01 -16.71 -13.89
C ILE A 500 20.89 -15.23 -13.49
N ALA A 501 22.02 -14.52 -13.62
CA ALA A 501 22.21 -13.12 -13.30
C ALA A 501 21.27 -12.19 -14.08
N VAL A 502 20.15 -11.80 -13.47
CA VAL A 502 19.33 -10.64 -13.88
C VAL A 502 18.70 -9.99 -12.64
N ASP A 503 19.49 -9.73 -11.58
CA ASP A 503 18.98 -9.09 -10.35
C ASP A 503 19.99 -8.08 -9.78
N ALA A 504 20.41 -7.15 -10.63
CA ALA A 504 21.16 -5.96 -10.21
C ALA A 504 20.34 -4.73 -10.59
N ASN A 505 19.26 -4.45 -9.85
CA ASN A 505 18.58 -3.13 -9.81
C ASN A 505 17.44 -3.08 -8.78
N PHE A 506 17.63 -3.64 -7.58
CA PHE A 506 16.72 -3.38 -6.46
C PHE A 506 17.39 -2.44 -5.44
N SER A 507 16.69 -1.35 -5.16
CA SER A 507 16.99 -0.31 -4.18
C SER A 507 17.48 -0.89 -2.84
N GLN A 508 18.74 -0.63 -2.53
CA GLN A 508 19.32 -0.77 -1.19
C GLN A 508 19.95 0.57 -0.82
N ALA A 509 19.16 1.65 -0.82
CA ALA A 509 19.68 2.91 -0.31
C ALA A 509 19.68 2.88 1.22
N THR A 510 20.87 3.12 1.76
CA THR A 510 21.26 3.03 3.16
C THR A 510 20.99 4.33 3.91
N ASP A 511 20.93 4.17 5.23
CA ASP A 511 20.91 5.19 6.29
C ASP A 511 21.56 6.53 5.89
N LEU A 512 20.73 7.57 5.74
CA LEU A 512 21.16 8.96 5.47
C LEU A 512 21.41 9.76 6.77
N SER A 513 21.75 9.11 7.88
CA SER A 513 22.23 9.83 9.06
C SER A 513 23.60 10.45 8.77
N PRO A 514 23.85 11.72 9.15
CA PRO A 514 25.18 12.30 9.06
C PRO A 514 26.11 11.53 9.99
N THR A 515 27.05 10.78 9.40
CA THR A 515 28.16 10.17 10.12
C THR A 515 28.98 11.28 10.76
N PHE A 516 28.84 11.44 12.08
CA PHE A 516 29.81 12.16 12.89
C PHE A 516 31.16 11.45 12.76
N GLN A 517 32.03 11.96 11.89
CA GLN A 517 33.43 11.58 11.86
C GLN A 517 34.10 12.07 13.15
N SER A 518 34.23 11.19 14.14
CA SER A 518 35.19 11.41 15.22
C SER A 518 36.59 11.18 14.67
N ASN A 519 37.31 12.26 14.38
CA ASN A 519 38.74 12.26 14.16
C ASN A 519 39.45 11.72 15.40
N LYS A 520 39.82 10.43 15.40
CA LYS A 520 40.96 9.94 16.19
C LYS A 520 42.20 10.14 15.33
N LYS A 521 42.92 11.25 15.56
CA LYS A 521 44.31 11.39 15.13
C LYS A 521 45.21 10.73 16.15
N ASN A 522 46.15 9.94 15.64
CA ASN A 522 47.33 9.44 16.32
C ASN A 522 48.12 10.57 16.97
N ASN A 523 48.36 10.47 18.28
CA ASN A 523 49.67 10.43 18.92
C ASN A 523 49.50 10.07 20.39
#